data_AF-A0A945Z2X8-F1
#
_entry.id   AF-A0A945Z2X8-F1
#
_cell.length_a   1.000
_cell.length_b   1.000
_cell.length_c   1.000
_cell.angle_alpha   90.00
_cell.angle_beta   90.00
_cell.angle_gamma   90.00
#
_symmetry.space_group_name_H-M   'P 1'
#
loop_
_entity.id
_entity.type
_entity.pdbx_description
1 polymer ?
#
loop_
_entity_poly.entity_id
_entity_poly.type
_entity_poly.pdbx_seq_one_letter_code
_entity_poly.pdbx_strand_id
1 'polypeptide(L)' 'WDHRDDNDYYTQPGLLFQLMTAEQQKALFSNTASAMGDAPEKIKLLHISNCMKADPAYGKGVSDALGIIPVS' A
#
# COMPACT_ATOMS: atom_id res chain seq x y z
N TRP A 1 20.75 6.94 -21.45
CA TRP A 1 19.51 7.34 -20.77
C TRP A 1 19.14 6.21 -19.84
N ASP A 2 19.46 6.38 -18.55
CA ASP A 2 19.21 5.39 -17.50
C ASP A 2 17.92 5.80 -16.79
N HIS A 3 16.90 4.94 -16.80
CA HIS A 3 15.56 5.22 -16.26
C HIS A 3 15.54 5.16 -14.72
N ARG A 4 16.72 5.05 -14.08
CA ARG A 4 16.94 4.82 -12.65
C ARG A 4 17.36 6.06 -11.85
N ASP A 5 17.51 7.22 -12.48
CA ASP A 5 17.78 8.46 -11.74
C ASP A 5 16.54 9.00 -11.00
N ASP A 6 15.34 8.54 -11.37
CA ASP A 6 14.10 8.87 -10.65
C ASP A 6 13.83 7.81 -9.56
N ASN A 7 14.21 8.14 -8.33
CA ASN A 7 14.07 7.26 -7.16
C ASN A 7 12.79 7.54 -6.35
N ASP A 8 11.91 8.43 -6.83
CA ASP A 8 10.67 8.78 -6.14
C ASP A 8 9.49 7.88 -6.56
N TYR A 9 9.52 6.64 -6.07
CA TYR A 9 8.49 5.65 -6.35
C TYR A 9 7.21 5.85 -5.52
N TYR A 10 7.19 6.78 -4.55
CA TYR A 10 6.20 6.78 -3.47
C TYR A 10 5.37 8.06 -3.41
N THR A 11 5.88 9.20 -3.89
CA THR A 11 5.14 10.46 -3.85
C THR A 11 3.87 10.41 -4.69
N GLN A 12 3.94 9.96 -5.95
CA GLN A 12 2.76 9.90 -6.81
C GLN A 12 1.64 9.00 -6.25
N PRO A 13 1.89 7.74 -5.84
CA PRO A 13 0.83 6.92 -5.27
C PRO A 13 0.30 7.46 -3.94
N GLY A 14 1.14 8.11 -3.13
CA GLY A 14 0.71 8.79 -1.90
C GLY A 14 -0.26 9.93 -2.18
N LEU A 15 0.08 10.81 -3.13
CA LEU A 15 -0.79 11.91 -3.56
C LEU A 15 -2.11 11.39 -4.15
N LEU A 16 -2.06 10.34 -4.98
CA LEU A 16 -3.27 9.73 -5.51
C LEU A 16 -4.19 9.20 -4.39
N PHE A 17 -3.61 8.53 -3.39
CA PHE A 17 -4.35 8.03 -2.24
C PHE A 17 -5.02 9.17 -1.43
N GLN A 18 -4.31 10.29 -1.24
CA GLN A 18 -4.84 11.45 -0.51
C GLN A 18 -6.00 12.15 -1.23
N LEU A 19 -6.09 12.03 -2.55
CA LEU A 19 -7.21 12.55 -3.34
C LEU A 19 -8.46 11.66 -3.29
N MET A 20 -8.35 10.43 -2.79
CA MET A 20 -9.48 9.50 -2.71
C MET A 20 -10.43 9.87 -1.56
N THR A 21 -11.73 9.64 -1.78
CA THR A 21 -12.72 9.69 -0.70
C THR A 21 -12.53 8.53 0.28
N ALA A 22 -13.06 8.64 1.49
CA ALA A 22 -13.01 7.55 2.47
C ALA A 22 -13.60 6.23 1.94
N GLU A 23 -14.64 6.29 1.12
CA GLU A 23 -15.25 5.11 0.48
C GLU A 23 -14.30 4.49 -0.56
N GLN A 24 -13.64 5.31 -1.37
CA GLN A 24 -12.64 4.86 -2.35
C GLN A 24 -11.43 4.23 -1.66
N GLN A 25 -10.94 4.84 -0.57
CA GLN A 25 -9.85 4.28 0.22
C GLN A 25 -10.25 2.92 0.83
N LYS A 26 -11.46 2.81 1.38
CA LYS A 26 -11.98 1.54 1.90
C LYS A 26 -12.04 0.47 0.80
N ALA A 27 -12.54 0.82 -0.39
CA ALA A 27 -12.59 -0.08 -1.53
C ALA A 27 -11.18 -0.50 -2.00
N LEU A 28 -10.22 0.44 -2.02
CA LEU A 28 -8.82 0.15 -2.32
C LEU A 28 -8.25 -0.90 -1.36
N PHE A 29 -8.43 -0.73 -0.05
CA PHE A 29 -7.91 -1.67 0.94
C PHE A 29 -8.54 -3.07 0.78
N SER A 30 -9.87 -3.16 0.64
CA SER A 30 -10.56 -4.44 0.49
C SER A 30 -10.18 -5.16 -0.80
N ASN A 31 -10.02 -4.41 -1.90
CA ASN A 31 -9.64 -4.98 -3.20
C ASN A 31 -8.20 -5.48 -3.17
N THR A 32 -7.27 -4.71 -2.58
CA THR A 32 -5.88 -5.13 -2.40
C THR A 32 -5.78 -6.40 -1.56
N ALA A 33 -6.49 -6.48 -0.43
CA ALA A 33 -6.50 -7.67 0.41
C ALA A 33 -7.04 -8.90 -0.34
N SER A 34 -8.14 -8.73 -1.07
CA SER A 34 -8.74 -9.80 -1.89
C SER A 34 -7.80 -10.26 -3.00
N ALA A 35 -7.13 -9.33 -3.69
CA ALA A 35 -6.21 -9.64 -4.78
C ALA A 35 -4.93 -10.34 -4.32
N MET A 36 -4.46 -10.06 -3.10
CA MET A 36 -3.30 -10.76 -2.55
C MET A 36 -3.56 -12.20 -2.18
N GLY A 37 -4.82 -12.59 -1.90
CA GLY A 37 -5.22 -13.98 -1.70
C GLY A 37 -4.26 -14.79 -0.81
N ASP A 38 -3.74 -15.88 -1.35
CA ASP A 38 -2.82 -16.83 -0.71
C ASP A 38 -1.34 -16.46 -0.91
N ALA A 39 -1.03 -15.25 -1.37
CA ALA A 39 0.35 -14.80 -1.52
C ALA A 39 1.14 -14.98 -0.21
N PRO A 40 2.44 -15.36 -0.29
CA PRO A 40 3.27 -15.56 0.88
C PRO A 40 3.28 -14.32 1.79
N GLU A 41 3.28 -14.52 3.11
CA GLU A 41 3.23 -13.43 4.09
C GLU A 41 4.32 -12.37 3.87
N LYS A 42 5.54 -12.79 3.53
CA LYS A 42 6.64 -11.86 3.19
C LYS A 42 6.31 -10.89 2.05
N ILE A 43 5.50 -11.31 1.08
CA ILE A 43 5.08 -10.48 -0.06
C ILE A 43 4.01 -9.47 0.40
N LYS A 44 3.09 -9.93 1.25
CA LYS A 44 2.08 -9.07 1.88
C LYS A 44 2.74 -7.98 2.73
N LEU A 45 3.72 -8.35 3.57
CA LEU A 45 4.51 -7.43 4.37
C LEU A 45 5.30 -6.43 3.53
N LEU A 46 5.92 -6.89 2.43
CA LEU A 46 6.62 -6.00 1.50
C LEU A 46 5.68 -4.96 0.89
N HIS A 47 4.48 -5.36 0.47
CA HIS A 47 3.51 -4.42 -0.07
C HIS A 47 2.99 -3.44 0.98
N ILE A 48 2.68 -3.90 2.19
CA ILE A 48 2.33 -3.03 3.32
C ILE A 48 3.42 -1.98 3.55
N SER A 49 4.70 -2.39 3.57
CA SER A 49 5.84 -1.47 3.73
C SER A 49 5.92 -0.43 2.60
N ASN A 50 5.69 -0.84 1.35
CA ASN A 50 5.69 0.10 0.22
C ASN A 50 4.50 1.07 0.28
N CYS A 51 3.32 0.60 0.70
CA CYS A 51 2.18 1.47 0.96
C CYS A 51 2.46 2.45 2.10
N MET A 52 3.13 2.03 3.18
CA MET A 52 3.53 2.93 4.28
C MET A 52 4.49 4.03 3.82
N LYS A 53 5.40 3.72 2.88
CA LYS A 53 6.30 4.71 2.27
C LYS A 53 5.55 5.71 1.39
N ALA A 54 4.45 5.29 0.75
CA ALA A 54 3.60 6.18 -0.04
C ALA A 54 2.72 7.08 0.84
N ASP A 55 2.04 6.49 1.84
CA ASP A 55 1.28 7.22 2.86
C ASP A 55 1.06 6.30 4.09
N PRO A 56 1.32 6.74 5.34
CA PRO A 56 1.11 5.92 6.52
C PRO A 56 -0.33 5.40 6.70
N ALA A 57 -1.34 6.18 6.32
CA ALA A 57 -2.73 5.75 6.39
C ALA A 57 -3.06 4.72 5.30
N TYR A 58 -2.41 4.81 4.13
CA TYR A 58 -2.54 3.79 3.09
C TYR A 58 -1.96 2.45 3.58
N GLY A 59 -0.71 2.46 4.07
CA GLY A 59 -0.09 1.26 4.60
C GLY A 59 -0.87 0.65 5.76
N LYS A 60 -1.39 1.48 6.67
CA LYS A 60 -2.23 1.02 7.77
C LYS A 60 -3.54 0.39 7.27
N GLY A 61 -4.23 1.02 6.32
CA GLY A 61 -5.48 0.49 5.78
C GLY A 61 -5.32 -0.88 5.11
N VAL A 62 -4.22 -1.08 4.37
CA VAL A 62 -3.89 -2.38 3.76
C VAL A 62 -3.50 -3.42 4.83
N SER A 63 -2.73 -3.01 5.84
CA SER A 63 -2.37 -3.86 7.00
C SER A 63 -3.61 -4.36 7.75
N ASP A 64 -4.53 -3.45 8.07
CA ASP A 64 -5.80 -3.76 8.73
C ASP A 64 -6.65 -4.72 7.87
N ALA A 65 -6.75 -4.46 6.56
CA ALA A 65 -7.55 -5.29 5.62
C ALA A 65 -6.98 -6.71 5.43
N LEU A 66 -5.65 -6.86 5.52
CA LEU A 66 -4.97 -8.15 5.47
C LEU A 66 -4.94 -8.87 6.84
N GLY A 67 -5.30 -8.18 7.93
CA GLY A 67 -5.20 -8.72 9.29
C GLY A 67 -3.76 -8.96 9.75
N ILE A 68 -2.80 -8.18 9.23
CA ILE A 68 -1.37 -8.34 9.50
C ILE A 68 -0.89 -7.11 10.26
N ILE A 69 -0.32 -7.29 11.45
CA ILE A 69 0.33 -6.21 12.21
C ILE A 69 1.80 -6.18 11.79
N PRO A 70 2.28 -5.15 11.07
CA PRO A 70 3.70 -5.03 10.77
C PRO A 70 4.48 -4.81 12.07
N VAL A 71 5.43 -5.69 12.36
CA VAL A 71 6.40 -5.46 13.43
C VAL A 71 7.32 -4.31 13.03
N SER A 72 7.41 -3.31 13.92
CA SER A 72 8.23 -2.11 13.81
C SER A 72 9.72 -2.42 13.72
#